data_AF-Q16KX5-F1
#
_entry.id   AF-Q16KX5-F1
#
_cell.length_a   1.000
_cell.length_b   1.000
_cell.length_c   1.000
_cell.angle_alpha   90.00
_cell.angle_beta   90.00
_cell.angle_gamma   90.00
#
_symmetry.space_group_name_H-M   'P 1'
#
loop_
_entity.id
_entity.type
_entity.pdbx_description
1 polymer ?
#
loop_
_entity_poly.entity_id
_entity_poly.type
_entity_poly.pdbx_seq_one_letter_code
_entity_poly.pdbx_strand_id
1 'polypeptide(L)'
;MLIGLVRDSVMQCFCHTCRAPILPAVNRRSAPTKKPTKTRTKQPKASKKVKFITTEIRCQEKSKGGLCYEVILAEPAVNVTLPKLPVTPGKAVSAEEIEEKLKAAEERRLSLEAKKMADWSAKMAKIEEATRKKDEMDKIFKTHAKELLDTKMEQYEEKREQQISEIKEKLKMHAAEIEKTRHSLEHTKSEELKIQLEDKLRTAATLRDDKIKKILDRLKEHNTDKLNEVRATVDLLESQKSEEKTRIIENKLSTAEQNREKELQKKLETIRKHERRAEIVRQNKAALATQKNDDTSVTASSG
;
A
#
# COMPACT_ATOMS: atom_id res chain seq x y z
N MET A 1 74.63 -31.70 -23.72
CA MET A 1 73.31 -31.59 -24.38
C MET A 1 72.22 -31.74 -23.33
N LEU A 2 70.96 -31.42 -23.67
CA LEU A 2 69.80 -31.33 -22.77
C LEU A 2 69.85 -30.21 -21.72
N ILE A 3 69.03 -29.17 -21.99
CA ILE A 3 68.28 -28.26 -21.12
C ILE A 3 68.30 -26.87 -21.79
N GLY A 4 67.20 -26.57 -22.48
CA GLY A 4 67.06 -25.38 -23.33
C GLY A 4 65.71 -25.26 -24.06
N LEU A 5 64.88 -26.30 -24.05
CA LEU A 5 63.58 -26.37 -24.73
C LEU A 5 62.38 -25.90 -23.88
N VAL A 6 62.52 -24.84 -23.07
CA VAL A 6 61.37 -24.23 -22.36
C VAL A 6 61.49 -22.70 -22.26
N ARG A 7 61.54 -21.99 -23.40
CA ARG A 7 61.41 -20.51 -23.42
C ARG A 7 60.53 -19.89 -24.51
N ASP A 8 60.23 -20.61 -25.59
CA ASP A 8 59.36 -20.13 -26.67
C ASP A 8 57.96 -20.78 -26.66
N SER A 9 57.37 -20.91 -25.47
CA SER A 9 55.93 -21.21 -25.32
C SER A 9 55.13 -19.93 -25.50
N VAL A 10 54.80 -19.59 -26.75
CA VAL A 10 54.16 -18.32 -27.12
C VAL A 10 52.67 -18.32 -26.75
N MET A 11 52.36 -18.07 -25.48
CA MET A 11 51.02 -17.67 -25.04
C MET A 11 50.71 -16.25 -25.56
N GLN A 12 50.18 -16.15 -26.78
CA GLN A 12 49.61 -14.91 -27.30
C GLN A 12 48.38 -14.52 -26.46
N CYS A 13 48.50 -13.46 -25.65
CA CYS A 13 47.33 -12.82 -25.07
C CYS A 13 46.52 -12.16 -26.19
N PHE A 14 45.26 -12.57 -26.35
CA PHE A 14 44.29 -11.96 -27.28
C PHE A 14 43.78 -10.58 -26.78
N CYS A 15 44.62 -9.85 -26.05
CA CYS A 15 44.29 -8.57 -25.42
C CYS A 15 44.98 -7.40 -26.15
N HIS A 16 44.18 -6.60 -26.87
CA HIS A 16 44.68 -5.50 -27.72
C HIS A 16 45.36 -4.33 -26.98
N THR A 17 45.43 -4.36 -25.65
CA THR A 17 45.94 -3.26 -24.81
C THR A 17 47.43 -3.40 -24.40
N CYS A 18 48.04 -4.58 -24.57
CA CYS A 18 49.35 -4.90 -23.99
C CYS A 18 50.55 -4.58 -24.91
N ARG A 19 50.73 -3.30 -25.29
CA ARG A 19 51.85 -2.85 -26.15
C ARG A 19 52.92 -2.07 -25.37
N ALA A 20 53.77 -2.79 -24.64
CA ALA A 20 54.91 -2.22 -23.92
C ALA A 20 55.99 -1.66 -24.88
N PRO A 21 56.53 -0.44 -24.67
CA PRO A 21 57.63 0.10 -25.46
C PRO A 21 58.95 -0.65 -25.24
N ILE A 22 59.65 -0.98 -26.33
CA ILE A 22 60.99 -1.58 -26.28
C ILE A 22 62.04 -0.47 -26.14
N LEU A 23 62.83 -0.50 -25.07
CA LEU A 23 63.99 0.38 -24.91
C LEU A 23 65.26 -0.25 -25.52
N PRO A 24 66.15 0.54 -26.15
CA PRO A 24 67.36 0.04 -26.79
C PRO A 24 68.41 -0.44 -25.77
N ALA A 25 69.15 -1.49 -26.12
CA ALA A 25 70.11 -2.15 -25.23
C ALA A 25 71.38 -1.30 -24.99
N VAL A 26 71.76 -1.14 -23.72
CA VAL A 26 72.98 -0.44 -23.30
C VAL A 26 74.21 -1.35 -23.50
N ASN A 27 75.06 -0.98 -24.45
CA ASN A 27 76.20 -1.78 -24.87
C ASN A 27 77.38 -1.65 -23.87
N ARG A 28 77.60 -2.67 -23.03
CA ARG A 28 78.76 -2.72 -22.11
C ARG A 28 80.03 -3.17 -22.84
N ARG A 29 81.05 -2.33 -22.90
CA ARG A 29 82.44 -2.75 -23.17
C ARG A 29 83.42 -2.08 -22.21
N SER A 30 84.15 -2.89 -21.46
CA SER A 30 85.24 -2.50 -20.57
C SER A 30 86.60 -2.64 -21.26
N ALA A 31 87.51 -1.69 -21.04
CA ALA A 31 88.92 -1.77 -21.45
C ALA A 31 89.84 -1.24 -20.32
N PRO A 32 91.10 -1.72 -20.20
CA PRO A 32 91.83 -1.65 -18.93
C PRO A 32 92.80 -0.46 -18.78
N THR A 33 93.30 -0.29 -17.56
CA THR A 33 94.20 0.78 -17.10
C THR A 33 95.67 0.57 -17.46
N LYS A 34 96.40 1.66 -17.79
CA LYS A 34 97.87 1.75 -17.68
C LYS A 34 98.36 3.15 -17.26
N LYS A 35 99.30 3.17 -16.31
CA LYS A 35 100.32 4.19 -16.01
C LYS A 35 101.69 3.58 -16.45
N PRO A 36 102.84 4.29 -16.63
CA PRO A 36 103.40 5.45 -15.89
C PRO A 36 103.49 6.71 -16.81
N THR A 37 104.40 7.70 -16.77
CA THR A 37 105.73 7.88 -16.12
C THR A 37 106.06 9.37 -15.91
N LYS A 38 107.02 9.68 -15.03
CA LYS A 38 107.59 11.03 -14.83
C LYS A 38 108.50 11.45 -16.01
N THR A 39 108.46 12.72 -16.41
CA THR A 39 109.47 13.34 -17.28
C THR A 39 110.73 13.71 -16.49
N ARG A 40 111.92 13.58 -17.12
CA ARG A 40 113.23 13.93 -16.54
C ARG A 40 113.87 15.03 -17.38
N THR A 41 114.22 16.14 -16.74
CA THR A 41 114.92 17.27 -17.37
C THR A 41 116.37 16.92 -17.75
N LYS A 42 116.85 17.54 -18.83
CA LYS A 42 118.28 17.70 -19.16
C LYS A 42 118.52 19.09 -19.77
N GLN A 43 119.70 19.63 -19.55
CA GLN A 43 120.05 21.03 -19.82
C GLN A 43 120.38 21.31 -21.30
N PRO A 44 120.21 22.58 -21.76
CA PRO A 44 120.73 23.02 -23.06
C PRO A 44 122.26 23.12 -23.05
N LYS A 45 122.90 22.81 -24.19
CA LYS A 45 124.34 23.08 -24.41
C LYS A 45 124.49 24.48 -25.02
N ALA A 46 125.11 25.41 -24.29
CA ALA A 46 125.40 26.75 -24.79
C ALA A 46 126.89 26.89 -25.17
N SER A 47 127.19 26.87 -26.46
CA SER A 47 128.54 27.14 -26.97
C SER A 47 128.71 28.64 -27.27
N LYS A 48 129.42 29.38 -26.41
CA LYS A 48 129.89 30.75 -26.72
C LYS A 48 131.26 31.01 -26.10
N LYS A 49 132.10 31.76 -26.83
CA LYS A 49 133.50 32.03 -26.45
C LYS A 49 133.57 32.82 -25.13
N VAL A 50 134.44 32.37 -24.23
CA VAL A 50 134.74 33.06 -22.96
C VAL A 50 135.50 34.35 -23.28
N LYS A 51 135.07 35.47 -22.67
CA LYS A 51 135.91 36.66 -22.48
C LYS A 51 136.51 36.56 -21.09
N PHE A 52 137.82 36.72 -20.95
CA PHE A 52 138.46 36.80 -19.64
C PHE A 52 138.14 38.16 -19.00
N ILE A 53 137.66 38.13 -17.76
CA ILE A 53 137.38 39.31 -16.95
C ILE A 53 138.18 39.16 -15.64
N THR A 54 138.88 40.22 -15.24
CA THR A 54 139.67 40.27 -14.01
C THR A 54 138.75 40.14 -12.81
N THR A 55 138.80 38.98 -12.17
CA THR A 55 137.96 38.63 -11.01
C THR A 55 138.67 39.02 -9.72
N GLU A 56 138.07 39.86 -8.89
CA GLU A 56 138.55 40.11 -7.53
C GLU A 56 137.82 39.19 -6.54
N ILE A 57 138.55 38.71 -5.53
CA ILE A 57 137.99 37.92 -4.44
C ILE A 57 138.20 38.66 -3.12
N ARG A 58 137.12 38.96 -2.41
CA ARG A 58 137.13 39.60 -1.08
C ARG A 58 136.46 38.71 -0.04
N CYS A 59 136.59 39.10 1.23
CA CYS A 59 135.87 38.52 2.37
C CYS A 59 136.02 36.98 2.47
N GLN A 60 137.25 36.46 2.30
CA GLN A 60 137.52 35.03 2.35
C GLN A 60 137.63 34.52 3.79
N GLU A 61 136.55 33.99 4.36
CA GLU A 61 136.56 33.33 5.66
C GLU A 61 136.72 31.81 5.53
N LYS A 62 137.59 31.22 6.36
CA LYS A 62 137.89 29.78 6.35
C LYS A 62 137.34 29.15 7.63
N SER A 63 136.29 28.34 7.50
CA SER A 63 135.71 27.59 8.62
C SER A 63 136.05 26.09 8.53
N LYS A 64 135.87 25.36 9.62
CA LYS A 64 136.02 23.89 9.65
C LYS A 64 135.03 23.15 8.74
N GLY A 65 133.92 23.79 8.38
CA GLY A 65 132.89 23.24 7.47
C GLY A 65 133.08 23.64 6.00
N GLY A 66 134.03 24.51 5.68
CA GLY A 66 134.27 24.98 4.32
C GLY A 66 134.70 26.44 4.24
N LEU A 67 134.90 26.89 3.00
CA LEU A 67 135.38 28.21 2.62
C LEU A 67 134.21 29.03 2.04
N CYS A 68 133.98 30.23 2.56
CA CYS A 68 133.21 31.26 1.85
C CYS A 68 134.14 32.37 1.38
N TYR A 69 133.77 33.02 0.28
CA TYR A 69 134.44 34.19 -0.27
C TYR A 69 133.49 34.88 -1.26
N GLU A 70 133.58 36.20 -1.36
CA GLU A 70 132.80 36.98 -2.32
C GLU A 70 133.57 37.11 -3.64
N VAL A 71 132.92 36.82 -4.76
CA VAL A 71 133.51 36.80 -6.10
C VAL A 71 132.98 37.98 -6.91
N ILE A 72 133.77 39.06 -6.95
CA ILE A 72 133.42 40.28 -7.67
C ILE A 72 133.98 40.15 -9.08
N LEU A 73 133.13 39.73 -10.02
CA LEU A 73 133.47 39.58 -11.44
C LEU A 73 133.61 40.92 -12.17
N ALA A 74 133.00 41.98 -11.63
CA ALA A 74 133.19 43.38 -11.99
C ALA A 74 132.66 44.26 -10.85
N GLU A 75 133.25 45.43 -10.61
CA GLU A 75 132.67 46.41 -9.68
C GLU A 75 131.30 46.91 -10.22
N PRO A 76 130.32 47.19 -9.35
CA PRO A 76 128.98 47.59 -9.76
C PRO A 76 129.01 48.95 -10.45
N ALA A 77 128.79 48.94 -11.77
CA ALA A 77 128.67 50.17 -12.56
C ALA A 77 127.42 50.96 -12.11
N VAL A 78 127.65 52.14 -11.54
CA VAL A 78 126.67 53.08 -10.94
C VAL A 78 126.21 52.71 -9.52
N ASN A 79 126.20 53.71 -8.64
CA ASN A 79 125.50 53.68 -7.35
C ASN A 79 123.97 53.67 -7.56
N VAL A 80 123.41 52.50 -7.89
CA VAL A 80 121.97 52.34 -8.11
C VAL A 80 121.23 52.19 -6.78
N THR A 81 120.64 53.28 -6.30
CA THR A 81 119.56 53.20 -5.31
C THR A 81 118.34 52.54 -5.95
N LEU A 82 117.87 51.43 -5.36
CA LEU A 82 116.69 50.72 -5.86
C LEU A 82 115.46 51.64 -5.88
N PRO A 83 114.68 51.69 -6.99
CA PRO A 83 113.43 52.43 -7.03
C PRO A 83 112.48 51.94 -5.93
N LYS A 84 112.23 52.81 -4.96
CA LYS A 84 111.38 52.50 -3.81
C LYS A 84 109.92 52.46 -4.28
N LEU A 85 109.43 51.27 -4.62
CA LEU A 85 108.00 51.07 -4.91
C LEU A 85 107.19 51.67 -3.76
N PRO A 86 106.11 52.43 -4.05
CA PRO A 86 105.23 52.92 -3.00
C PRO A 86 104.70 51.69 -2.26
N VAL A 87 104.91 51.65 -0.95
CA VAL A 87 104.34 50.59 -0.11
C VAL A 87 102.84 50.81 -0.08
N THR A 88 102.12 50.16 -0.98
CA THR A 88 100.70 49.87 -0.78
C THR A 88 100.62 49.19 0.58
N PRO A 89 99.92 49.76 1.59
CA PRO A 89 99.81 49.12 2.89
C PRO A 89 99.05 47.81 2.68
N GLY A 90 99.78 46.70 2.63
CA GLY A 90 99.18 45.38 2.63
C GLY A 90 98.40 45.27 3.92
N LYS A 91 97.06 45.30 3.83
CA LYS A 91 96.19 45.16 5.00
C LYS A 91 96.63 43.90 5.74
N ALA A 92 97.12 44.08 6.96
CA ALA A 92 97.41 42.97 7.84
C ALA A 92 96.06 42.32 8.19
N VAL A 93 95.72 41.27 7.45
CA VAL A 93 94.46 40.54 7.61
C VAL A 93 94.44 40.02 9.04
N SER A 94 93.49 40.50 9.85
CA SER A 94 93.39 40.09 11.25
C SER A 94 93.05 38.59 11.34
N ALA A 95 93.37 37.96 12.47
CA ALA A 95 92.98 36.56 12.70
C ALA A 95 91.46 36.38 12.58
N GLU A 96 90.70 37.37 13.07
CA GLU A 96 89.24 37.47 12.97
C GLU A 96 88.76 37.57 11.51
N GLU A 97 89.40 38.39 10.67
CA GLU A 97 89.12 38.46 9.23
C GLU A 97 89.44 37.15 8.48
N ILE A 98 90.30 36.27 9.02
CA ILE A 98 90.59 34.94 8.47
C ILE A 98 89.54 33.93 8.95
N GLU A 99 89.21 33.94 10.24
CA GLU A 99 88.23 33.07 10.85
C GLU A 99 86.82 33.30 10.27
N GLU A 100 86.40 34.55 10.08
CA GLU A 100 85.13 34.90 9.42
C GLU A 100 85.07 34.32 8.00
N LYS A 101 86.15 34.41 7.22
CA LYS A 101 86.21 33.88 5.84
C LYS A 101 86.15 32.34 5.81
N LEU A 102 86.72 31.67 6.81
CA LEU A 102 86.62 30.22 6.99
C LEU A 102 85.21 29.81 7.42
N LYS A 103 84.63 30.48 8.42
CA LYS A 103 83.26 30.26 8.90
C LYS A 103 82.24 30.47 7.77
N ALA A 104 82.36 31.54 7.00
CA ALA A 104 81.50 31.78 5.84
C ALA A 104 81.67 30.72 4.73
N ALA A 105 82.81 30.04 4.64
CA ALA A 105 83.00 28.89 3.75
C ALA A 105 82.33 27.61 4.30
N GLU A 106 82.36 27.41 5.61
CA GLU A 106 81.66 26.32 6.29
C GLU A 106 80.14 26.49 6.26
N GLU A 107 79.62 27.70 6.50
CA GLU A 107 78.19 28.01 6.36
C GLU A 107 77.70 27.81 4.92
N ARG A 108 78.50 28.15 3.90
CA ARG A 108 78.20 27.79 2.50
C ARG A 108 78.21 26.28 2.26
N ARG A 109 79.12 25.52 2.88
CA ARG A 109 79.15 24.05 2.81
C ARG A 109 77.87 23.45 3.41
N LEU A 110 77.52 23.88 4.63
CA LEU A 110 76.36 23.43 5.37
C LEU A 110 75.04 23.83 4.69
N SER A 111 74.96 25.03 4.12
CA SER A 111 73.79 25.49 3.33
C SER A 111 73.57 24.65 2.08
N LEU A 112 74.65 24.30 1.34
CA LEU A 112 74.57 23.40 0.19
C LEU A 112 74.22 21.95 0.58
N GLU A 113 74.59 21.51 1.77
CA GLU A 113 74.23 20.20 2.32
C GLU A 113 72.76 20.15 2.79
N ALA A 114 72.33 21.13 3.57
CA ALA A 114 70.93 21.31 3.98
C ALA A 114 69.99 21.42 2.77
N LYS A 115 70.39 22.15 1.72
CA LYS A 115 69.63 22.21 0.46
C LYS A 115 69.52 20.84 -0.21
N LYS A 116 70.61 20.06 -0.31
CA LYS A 116 70.54 18.68 -0.85
C LYS A 116 69.60 17.80 -0.04
N MET A 117 69.62 17.91 1.29
CA MET A 117 68.73 17.15 2.17
C MET A 117 67.26 17.56 2.00
N ALA A 118 66.98 18.86 1.84
CA ALA A 118 65.64 19.34 1.49
C ALA A 118 65.18 18.85 0.10
N ASP A 119 66.04 18.94 -0.91
CA ASP A 119 65.80 18.45 -2.28
C ASP A 119 65.58 16.93 -2.33
N TRP A 120 66.17 16.15 -1.40
CA TRP A 120 65.92 14.72 -1.24
C TRP A 120 64.61 14.44 -0.48
N SER A 121 64.37 15.13 0.63
CA SER A 121 63.14 15.01 1.42
C SER A 121 61.89 15.31 0.57
N ALA A 122 61.91 16.40 -0.21
CA ALA A 122 60.82 16.77 -1.11
C ALA A 122 60.56 15.71 -2.21
N LYS A 123 61.58 14.99 -2.67
CA LYS A 123 61.41 13.87 -3.62
C LYS A 123 60.76 12.66 -2.95
N MET A 124 61.16 12.33 -1.71
CA MET A 124 60.58 11.22 -0.97
C MET A 124 59.11 11.49 -0.61
N ALA A 125 58.79 12.70 -0.11
CA ALA A 125 57.43 13.13 0.15
C ALA A 125 56.54 13.05 -1.11
N LYS A 126 57.06 13.45 -2.29
CA LYS A 126 56.32 13.33 -3.55
C LYS A 126 56.11 11.88 -4.00
N ILE A 127 57.03 10.97 -3.68
CA ILE A 127 56.85 9.52 -3.94
C ILE A 127 55.78 8.96 -2.99
N GLU A 128 55.84 9.30 -1.70
CA GLU A 128 54.87 8.87 -0.69
C GLU A 128 53.45 9.36 -1.00
N GLU A 129 53.30 10.63 -1.41
CA GLU A 129 52.03 11.21 -1.84
C GLU A 129 51.47 10.48 -3.08
N ALA A 130 52.33 10.11 -4.04
CA ALA A 130 51.93 9.36 -5.22
C ALA A 130 51.48 7.93 -4.88
N THR A 131 52.18 7.23 -3.97
CA THR A 131 51.74 5.91 -3.48
C THR A 131 50.43 6.02 -2.70
N ARG A 132 50.30 6.99 -1.79
CA ARG A 132 49.05 7.23 -1.04
C ARG A 132 47.86 7.46 -1.97
N LYS A 133 48.00 8.33 -2.99
CA LYS A 133 46.92 8.60 -3.96
C LYS A 133 46.54 7.37 -4.76
N LYS A 134 47.50 6.51 -5.12
CA LYS A 134 47.21 5.22 -5.76
C LYS A 134 46.40 4.31 -4.83
N ASP A 135 46.84 4.15 -3.58
CA ASP A 135 46.20 3.25 -2.63
C ASP A 135 44.80 3.76 -2.19
N GLU A 136 44.60 5.07 -2.20
CA GLU A 136 43.31 5.74 -1.99
C GLU A 136 42.35 5.50 -3.17
N MET A 137 42.81 5.59 -4.42
CA MET A 137 42.01 5.19 -5.61
C MET A 137 41.68 3.70 -5.59
N ASP A 138 42.67 2.83 -5.29
CA ASP A 138 42.47 1.39 -5.15
C ASP A 138 41.48 1.04 -4.02
N LYS A 139 41.40 1.87 -2.96
CA LYS A 139 40.42 1.74 -1.87
C LYS A 139 39.02 2.17 -2.33
N ILE A 140 38.89 3.34 -2.93
CA ILE A 140 37.60 3.89 -3.40
C ILE A 140 36.98 2.97 -4.47
N PHE A 141 37.78 2.41 -5.38
CA PHE A 141 37.32 1.41 -6.33
C PHE A 141 36.74 0.17 -5.64
N LYS A 142 37.40 -0.32 -4.58
CA LYS A 142 36.94 -1.51 -3.83
C LYS A 142 35.69 -1.23 -3.00
N THR A 143 35.56 -0.05 -2.38
CA THR A 143 34.34 0.30 -1.62
C THR A 143 33.15 0.49 -2.55
N HIS A 144 33.30 1.28 -3.63
CA HIS A 144 32.25 1.47 -4.63
C HIS A 144 31.83 0.16 -5.31
N ALA A 145 32.78 -0.74 -5.62
CA ALA A 145 32.46 -2.05 -6.19
C ALA A 145 31.72 -2.98 -5.20
N LYS A 146 31.98 -2.84 -3.89
CA LYS A 146 31.24 -3.56 -2.83
C LYS A 146 29.84 -2.96 -2.66
N GLU A 147 29.73 -1.66 -2.48
CA GLU A 147 28.47 -0.92 -2.31
C GLU A 147 27.51 -1.18 -3.48
N LEU A 148 28.01 -1.14 -4.72
CA LEU A 148 27.23 -1.46 -5.93
C LEU A 148 26.75 -2.92 -5.97
N LEU A 149 27.52 -3.87 -5.40
CA LEU A 149 27.10 -5.26 -5.28
C LEU A 149 26.06 -5.43 -4.17
N ASP A 150 26.32 -4.88 -2.99
CA ASP A 150 25.42 -4.93 -1.83
C ASP A 150 24.04 -4.36 -2.19
N THR A 151 23.98 -3.13 -2.73
CA THR A 151 22.72 -2.50 -3.19
C THR A 151 22.02 -3.30 -4.28
N LYS A 152 22.76 -4.02 -5.13
CA LYS A 152 22.15 -4.90 -6.14
C LYS A 152 21.54 -6.16 -5.52
N MET A 153 22.16 -6.72 -4.48
CA MET A 153 21.64 -7.86 -3.74
C MET A 153 20.40 -7.47 -2.92
N GLU A 154 20.46 -6.36 -2.18
CA GLU A 154 19.32 -5.77 -1.48
C GLU A 154 18.12 -5.59 -2.44
N GLN A 155 18.34 -5.00 -3.62
CA GLN A 155 17.32 -4.85 -4.66
C GLN A 155 16.78 -6.15 -5.27
N TYR A 156 17.47 -7.30 -5.13
CA TYR A 156 16.91 -8.61 -5.50
C TYR A 156 16.12 -9.22 -4.35
N GLU A 157 16.57 -9.04 -3.12
CA GLU A 157 15.89 -9.50 -1.90
C GLU A 157 14.56 -8.75 -1.72
N GLU A 158 14.56 -7.41 -1.77
CA GLU A 158 13.35 -6.58 -1.74
C GLU A 158 12.31 -7.02 -2.79
N LYS A 159 12.73 -7.20 -4.05
CA LYS A 159 11.81 -7.61 -5.13
C LYS A 159 11.26 -9.02 -4.91
N ARG A 160 12.08 -9.93 -4.39
CA ARG A 160 11.65 -11.30 -4.03
C ARG A 160 10.67 -11.28 -2.85
N GLU A 161 10.93 -10.47 -1.82
CA GLU A 161 10.02 -10.34 -0.68
C GLU A 161 8.72 -9.64 -1.06
N GLN A 162 8.76 -8.61 -1.92
CA GLN A 162 7.59 -7.96 -2.48
C GLN A 162 6.69 -8.96 -3.23
N GLN A 163 7.27 -9.78 -4.11
CA GLN A 163 6.52 -10.83 -4.83
C GLN A 163 5.92 -11.88 -3.87
N ILE A 164 6.68 -12.33 -2.88
CA ILE A 164 6.20 -13.28 -1.87
C ILE A 164 5.08 -12.66 -1.01
N SER A 165 5.18 -11.36 -0.67
CA SER A 165 4.17 -10.61 0.08
C SER A 165 2.88 -10.44 -0.72
N GLU A 166 2.99 -10.07 -2.00
CA GLU A 166 1.84 -9.95 -2.91
C GLU A 166 1.09 -11.28 -3.08
N ILE A 167 1.83 -12.40 -3.22
CA ILE A 167 1.24 -13.74 -3.29
C ILE A 167 0.56 -14.11 -1.95
N LYS A 168 1.20 -13.85 -0.81
CA LYS A 168 0.62 -14.10 0.52
C LYS A 168 -0.67 -13.30 0.74
N GLU A 169 -0.71 -12.03 0.37
CA GLU A 169 -1.91 -11.21 0.56
C GLU A 169 -3.05 -11.63 -0.38
N LYS A 170 -2.76 -11.99 -1.64
CA LYS A 170 -3.76 -12.59 -2.55
C LYS A 170 -4.37 -13.89 -1.99
N LEU A 171 -3.53 -14.78 -1.43
CA LEU A 171 -4.00 -16.00 -0.77
C LEU A 171 -4.85 -15.70 0.48
N LYS A 172 -4.47 -14.69 1.27
CA LYS A 172 -5.20 -14.22 2.46
C LYS A 172 -6.56 -13.61 2.10
N MET A 173 -6.65 -12.79 1.04
CA MET A 173 -7.93 -12.28 0.54
C MET A 173 -8.83 -13.44 0.07
N HIS A 174 -8.31 -14.36 -0.76
CA HIS A 174 -9.08 -15.50 -1.26
C HIS A 174 -9.58 -16.42 -0.13
N ALA A 175 -8.78 -16.64 0.92
CA ALA A 175 -9.21 -17.38 2.11
C ALA A 175 -10.36 -16.66 2.86
N ALA A 176 -10.30 -15.33 2.98
CA ALA A 176 -11.37 -14.54 3.58
C ALA A 176 -12.66 -14.52 2.72
N GLU A 177 -12.52 -14.54 1.39
CA GLU A 177 -13.65 -14.65 0.46
C GLU A 177 -14.34 -16.02 0.54
N ILE A 178 -13.56 -17.11 0.64
CA ILE A 178 -14.08 -18.46 0.91
C ILE A 178 -14.86 -18.46 2.23
N GLU A 179 -14.29 -17.94 3.31
CA GLU A 179 -14.92 -17.98 4.63
C GLU A 179 -16.18 -17.10 4.72
N LYS A 180 -16.16 -15.93 4.08
CA LYS A 180 -17.35 -15.08 3.88
C LYS A 180 -18.44 -15.82 3.10
N THR A 181 -18.08 -16.57 2.05
CA THR A 181 -19.01 -17.37 1.26
C THR A 181 -19.59 -18.53 2.09
N ARG A 182 -18.75 -19.21 2.87
CA ARG A 182 -19.13 -20.28 3.81
C ARG A 182 -20.18 -19.78 4.82
N HIS A 183 -19.88 -18.69 5.50
CA HIS A 183 -20.80 -18.05 6.45
C HIS A 183 -22.10 -17.56 5.79
N SER A 184 -22.04 -16.98 4.59
CA SER A 184 -23.24 -16.55 3.86
C SER A 184 -24.15 -17.73 3.53
N LEU A 185 -23.61 -18.83 3.02
CA LEU A 185 -24.38 -20.03 2.68
C LEU A 185 -24.97 -20.71 3.93
N GLU A 186 -24.20 -20.77 5.02
CA GLU A 186 -24.66 -21.28 6.31
C GLU A 186 -25.80 -20.42 6.90
N HIS A 187 -25.68 -19.09 6.80
CA HIS A 187 -26.73 -18.16 7.24
C HIS A 187 -28.01 -18.30 6.40
N THR A 188 -27.92 -18.28 5.06
CA THR A 188 -29.07 -18.44 4.17
C THR A 188 -29.80 -19.76 4.45
N LYS A 189 -29.06 -20.88 4.55
CA LYS A 189 -29.65 -22.20 4.86
C LYS A 189 -30.32 -22.23 6.24
N SER A 190 -29.76 -21.54 7.23
CA SER A 190 -30.38 -21.40 8.55
C SER A 190 -31.69 -20.62 8.48
N GLU A 191 -31.72 -19.51 7.74
CA GLU A 191 -32.92 -18.68 7.57
C GLU A 191 -34.03 -19.42 6.78
N GLU A 192 -33.69 -20.12 5.70
CA GLU A 192 -34.60 -20.99 4.97
C GLU A 192 -35.25 -22.05 5.87
N LEU A 193 -34.46 -22.67 6.76
CA LEU A 193 -34.97 -23.67 7.71
C LEU A 193 -35.89 -23.05 8.77
N LYS A 194 -35.64 -21.81 9.24
CA LYS A 194 -36.57 -21.09 10.11
C LYS A 194 -37.90 -20.81 9.40
N ILE A 195 -37.85 -20.25 8.18
CA ILE A 195 -39.05 -19.91 7.39
C ILE A 195 -39.88 -21.18 7.13
N GLN A 196 -39.25 -22.29 6.74
CA GLN A 196 -39.93 -23.58 6.56
C GLN A 196 -40.53 -24.14 7.86
N LEU A 197 -39.94 -23.86 9.02
CA LEU A 197 -40.50 -24.25 10.32
C LEU A 197 -41.68 -23.36 10.72
N GLU A 198 -41.57 -22.05 10.50
CA GLU A 198 -42.62 -21.08 10.77
C GLU A 198 -43.86 -21.32 9.90
N ASP A 199 -43.71 -21.53 8.60
CA ASP A 199 -44.84 -21.87 7.71
C ASP A 199 -45.48 -23.21 8.07
N LYS A 200 -44.71 -24.19 8.57
CA LYS A 200 -45.28 -25.45 9.11
C LYS A 200 -46.08 -25.22 10.39
N LEU A 201 -45.57 -24.40 11.31
CA LEU A 201 -46.27 -24.04 12.54
C LEU A 201 -47.54 -23.21 12.27
N ARG A 202 -47.46 -22.26 11.32
CA ARG A 202 -48.58 -21.44 10.83
C ARG A 202 -49.64 -22.30 10.15
N THR A 203 -49.24 -23.23 9.28
CA THR A 203 -50.16 -24.19 8.64
C THR A 203 -50.81 -25.11 9.68
N ALA A 204 -50.06 -25.56 10.68
CA ALA A 204 -50.61 -26.35 11.78
C ALA A 204 -51.56 -25.53 12.68
N ALA A 205 -51.36 -24.22 12.81
CA ALA A 205 -52.29 -23.32 13.50
C ALA A 205 -53.60 -23.17 12.70
N THR A 206 -53.53 -22.75 11.44
CA THR A 206 -54.74 -22.57 10.61
C THR A 206 -55.56 -23.84 10.49
N LEU A 207 -54.95 -25.02 10.37
CA LEU A 207 -55.67 -26.30 10.36
C LEU A 207 -56.36 -26.64 11.69
N ARG A 208 -55.84 -26.18 12.84
CA ARG A 208 -56.54 -26.29 14.13
C ARG A 208 -57.70 -25.31 14.20
N ASP A 209 -57.49 -24.06 13.80
CA ASP A 209 -58.49 -23.00 13.87
C ASP A 209 -59.67 -23.30 12.95
N ASP A 210 -59.41 -23.78 11.73
CA ASP A 210 -60.41 -24.29 10.79
C ASP A 210 -61.21 -25.46 11.36
N LYS A 211 -60.56 -26.38 12.08
CA LYS A 211 -61.21 -27.54 12.70
C LYS A 211 -62.09 -27.12 13.88
N ILE A 212 -61.63 -26.18 14.70
CA ILE A 212 -62.39 -25.58 15.81
C ILE A 212 -63.60 -24.83 15.23
N LYS A 213 -63.39 -23.98 14.22
CA LYS A 213 -64.46 -23.26 13.52
C LYS A 213 -65.52 -24.22 12.96
N LYS A 214 -65.13 -25.28 12.25
CA LYS A 214 -66.06 -26.30 11.72
C LYS A 214 -66.85 -27.04 12.81
N ILE A 215 -66.37 -27.09 14.06
CA ILE A 215 -67.12 -27.62 15.21
C ILE A 215 -68.09 -26.56 15.76
N LEU A 216 -67.65 -25.31 15.91
CA LEU A 216 -68.47 -24.18 16.38
C LEU A 216 -69.63 -23.87 15.41
N ASP A 217 -69.36 -23.86 14.10
CA ASP A 217 -70.38 -23.63 13.06
C ASP A 217 -71.49 -24.69 13.12
N ARG A 218 -71.14 -25.98 13.27
CA ARG A 218 -72.10 -27.09 13.45
C ARG A 218 -72.90 -26.97 14.76
N LEU A 219 -72.26 -26.56 15.84
CA LEU A 219 -72.94 -26.33 17.12
C LEU A 219 -73.93 -25.17 17.02
N LYS A 220 -73.59 -24.11 16.27
CA LYS A 220 -74.50 -22.99 15.99
C LYS A 220 -75.68 -23.41 15.11
N GLU A 221 -75.41 -24.11 14.01
CA GLU A 221 -76.43 -24.64 13.09
C GLU A 221 -77.48 -25.47 13.83
N HIS A 222 -77.04 -26.32 14.76
CA HIS A 222 -77.93 -27.12 15.60
C HIS A 222 -78.65 -26.28 16.68
N ASN A 223 -77.90 -25.55 17.52
CA ASN A 223 -78.42 -24.93 18.74
C ASN A 223 -79.07 -23.56 18.54
N THR A 224 -78.87 -22.92 17.39
CA THR A 224 -79.50 -21.64 17.04
C THR A 224 -80.42 -21.83 15.86
N ASP A 225 -79.87 -22.21 14.70
CA ASP A 225 -80.61 -22.06 13.44
C ASP A 225 -81.76 -23.08 13.36
N LYS A 226 -81.50 -24.36 13.62
CA LYS A 226 -82.54 -25.42 13.65
C LYS A 226 -83.50 -25.31 14.83
N LEU A 227 -83.05 -24.86 16.01
CA LEU A 227 -83.98 -24.61 17.13
C LEU A 227 -84.91 -23.43 16.85
N ASN A 228 -84.47 -22.41 16.11
CA ASN A 228 -85.32 -21.30 15.68
C ASN A 228 -86.28 -21.72 14.56
N GLU A 229 -85.86 -22.55 13.62
CA GLU A 229 -86.73 -23.16 12.59
C GLU A 229 -87.85 -24.01 13.22
N VAL A 230 -87.52 -24.87 14.19
CA VAL A 230 -88.51 -25.67 14.93
C VAL A 230 -89.46 -24.79 15.73
N ARG A 231 -88.97 -23.73 16.40
CA ARG A 231 -89.83 -22.76 17.11
C ARG A 231 -90.80 -22.08 16.16
N ALA A 232 -90.31 -21.47 15.08
CA ALA A 232 -91.15 -20.79 14.09
C ALA A 232 -92.19 -21.73 13.46
N THR A 233 -91.85 -23.01 13.29
CA THR A 233 -92.80 -24.04 12.82
C THR A 233 -93.89 -24.34 13.87
N VAL A 234 -93.53 -24.42 15.16
CA VAL A 234 -94.49 -24.58 16.26
C VAL A 234 -95.39 -23.35 16.37
N ASP A 235 -94.81 -22.14 16.38
CA ASP A 235 -95.53 -20.87 16.47
C ASP A 235 -96.56 -20.73 15.32
N LEU A 236 -96.18 -21.10 14.09
CA LEU A 236 -97.08 -21.13 12.93
C LEU A 236 -98.22 -22.14 13.09
N LEU A 237 -97.93 -23.35 13.58
CA LEU A 237 -98.94 -24.38 13.84
C LEU A 237 -99.89 -24.00 14.99
N GLU A 238 -99.42 -23.25 15.99
CA GLU A 238 -100.28 -22.71 17.05
C GLU A 238 -101.14 -21.55 16.55
N SER A 239 -100.59 -20.66 15.71
CA SER A 239 -101.37 -19.61 15.03
C SER A 239 -102.49 -20.22 14.18
N GLN A 240 -102.19 -21.21 13.34
CA GLN A 240 -103.19 -21.90 12.52
C GLN A 240 -104.27 -22.59 13.37
N LYS A 241 -103.90 -23.24 14.48
CA LYS A 241 -104.88 -23.83 15.43
C LYS A 241 -105.70 -22.77 16.16
N SER A 242 -105.17 -21.55 16.34
CA SER A 242 -105.89 -20.43 16.92
C SER A 242 -106.89 -19.85 15.92
N GLU A 243 -106.46 -19.58 14.69
CA GLU A 243 -107.32 -19.15 13.58
C GLU A 243 -108.46 -20.13 13.33
N GLU A 244 -108.19 -21.43 13.27
CA GLU A 244 -109.23 -22.43 13.02
C GLU A 244 -110.26 -22.51 14.17
N LYS A 245 -109.82 -22.35 15.43
CA LYS A 245 -110.75 -22.19 16.57
C LYS A 245 -111.61 -20.94 16.41
N THR A 246 -111.03 -19.81 16.00
CA THR A 246 -111.75 -18.56 15.74
C THR A 246 -112.77 -18.74 14.63
N ARG A 247 -112.39 -19.33 13.48
CA ARG A 247 -113.31 -19.65 12.36
C ARG A 247 -114.45 -20.58 12.80
N ILE A 248 -114.18 -21.57 13.65
CA ILE A 248 -115.22 -22.45 14.20
C ILE A 248 -116.19 -21.68 15.11
N ILE A 249 -115.71 -20.68 15.86
CA ILE A 249 -116.55 -19.80 16.69
C ILE A 249 -117.37 -18.85 15.81
N GLU A 250 -116.76 -18.19 14.82
CA GLU A 250 -117.41 -17.29 13.87
C GLU A 250 -118.52 -18.01 13.07
N ASN A 251 -118.24 -19.20 12.54
CA ASN A 251 -119.24 -20.01 11.84
C ASN A 251 -120.43 -20.39 12.75
N LYS A 252 -120.18 -20.70 14.03
CA LYS A 252 -121.24 -20.96 15.01
C LYS A 252 -122.06 -19.71 15.32
N LEU A 253 -121.42 -18.56 15.47
CA LEU A 253 -122.08 -17.28 15.70
C LEU A 253 -122.95 -16.88 14.49
N SER A 254 -122.41 -16.94 13.28
CA SER A 254 -123.17 -16.64 12.04
C SER A 254 -124.33 -17.62 11.84
N THR A 255 -124.15 -18.92 12.14
CA THR A 255 -125.25 -19.89 12.09
C THR A 255 -126.35 -19.58 13.11
N ALA A 256 -125.97 -19.16 14.32
CA ALA A 256 -126.92 -18.74 15.36
C ALA A 256 -127.65 -17.44 14.98
N GLU A 257 -126.97 -16.49 14.35
CA GLU A 257 -127.52 -15.25 13.83
C GLU A 257 -128.51 -15.50 12.69
N GLN A 258 -128.14 -16.29 11.68
CA GLN A 258 -129.05 -16.70 10.60
C GLN A 258 -130.30 -17.41 11.13
N ASN A 259 -130.18 -18.18 12.22
CA ASN A 259 -131.33 -18.86 12.83
C ASN A 259 -132.20 -17.91 13.66
N ARG A 260 -131.62 -16.91 14.33
CA ARG A 260 -132.38 -15.79 14.93
C ARG A 260 -133.13 -15.00 13.87
N GLU A 261 -132.49 -14.70 12.76
CA GLU A 261 -133.09 -13.97 11.63
C GLU A 261 -134.24 -14.78 11.01
N LYS A 262 -134.09 -16.09 10.79
CA LYS A 262 -135.20 -16.96 10.34
C LYS A 262 -136.39 -16.95 11.31
N GLU A 263 -136.16 -16.92 12.63
CA GLU A 263 -137.23 -16.81 13.62
C GLU A 263 -137.88 -15.42 13.66
N LEU A 264 -137.12 -14.35 13.45
CA LEU A 264 -137.65 -12.99 13.27
C LEU A 264 -138.51 -12.91 12.00
N GLN A 265 -138.04 -13.48 10.89
CA GLN A 265 -138.78 -13.55 9.62
C GLN A 265 -140.08 -14.37 9.78
N LYS A 266 -140.07 -15.52 10.46
CA LYS A 266 -141.30 -16.27 10.78
C LYS A 266 -142.30 -15.45 11.59
N LYS A 267 -141.84 -14.69 12.59
CA LYS A 267 -142.69 -13.79 13.39
C LYS A 267 -143.27 -12.66 12.54
N LEU A 268 -142.44 -11.99 11.73
CA LEU A 268 -142.88 -10.96 10.78
C LEU A 268 -143.86 -11.49 9.73
N GLU A 269 -143.64 -12.69 9.20
CA GLU A 269 -144.55 -13.32 8.24
C GLU A 269 -145.87 -13.74 8.89
N THR A 270 -145.84 -14.14 10.16
CA THR A 270 -147.04 -14.40 10.98
C THR A 270 -147.83 -13.11 11.19
N ILE A 271 -147.17 -11.99 11.54
CA ILE A 271 -147.79 -10.66 11.62
C ILE A 271 -148.43 -10.28 10.26
N ARG A 272 -147.68 -10.38 9.15
CA ARG A 272 -148.21 -10.16 7.77
C ARG A 272 -149.34 -11.11 7.36
N LYS A 273 -149.46 -12.28 7.99
CA LYS A 273 -150.60 -13.21 7.82
C LYS A 273 -151.81 -12.76 8.66
N HIS A 274 -151.61 -12.23 9.86
CA HIS A 274 -152.70 -11.60 10.64
C HIS A 274 -153.20 -10.30 9.99
N GLU A 275 -152.31 -9.45 9.47
CA GLU A 275 -152.68 -8.24 8.71
C GLU A 275 -153.51 -8.60 7.46
N ARG A 276 -153.07 -9.59 6.67
CA ARG A 276 -153.86 -10.08 5.52
C ARG A 276 -155.21 -10.66 5.92
N ARG A 277 -155.31 -11.38 7.05
CA ARG A 277 -156.62 -11.84 7.56
C ARG A 277 -157.50 -10.67 8.00
N ALA A 278 -156.94 -9.67 8.68
CA ALA A 278 -157.68 -8.46 9.06
C ALA A 278 -158.17 -7.69 7.83
N GLU A 279 -157.36 -7.63 6.76
CA GLU A 279 -157.75 -7.04 5.48
C GLU A 279 -158.86 -7.83 4.78
N ILE A 280 -158.76 -9.16 4.71
CA ILE A 280 -159.84 -10.01 4.19
C ILE A 280 -161.13 -9.85 5.02
N VAL A 281 -161.03 -9.68 6.35
CA VAL A 281 -162.19 -9.40 7.21
C VAL A 281 -162.76 -8.00 6.95
N ARG A 282 -161.94 -6.98 6.66
CA ARG A 282 -162.43 -5.66 6.20
C ARG A 282 -163.17 -5.76 4.86
N GLN A 283 -162.65 -6.53 3.91
CA GLN A 283 -163.26 -6.75 2.60
C GLN A 283 -164.56 -7.56 2.71
N ASN A 284 -164.58 -8.65 3.49
CA ASN A 284 -165.79 -9.43 3.76
C ASN A 284 -166.84 -8.63 4.55
N LYS A 285 -166.42 -7.71 5.44
CA LYS A 285 -167.32 -6.78 6.14
C LYS A 285 -167.99 -5.79 5.17
N ALA A 286 -167.29 -5.36 4.11
CA ALA A 286 -167.87 -4.56 3.03
C ALA A 286 -168.83 -5.41 2.15
N ALA A 287 -168.46 -6.65 1.81
CA ALA A 287 -169.32 -7.55 1.03
C ALA A 287 -170.62 -7.98 1.79
N LEU A 288 -170.54 -8.18 3.09
CA LEU A 288 -171.73 -8.44 3.93
C LEU A 288 -172.58 -7.19 4.17
N ALA A 289 -172.07 -5.99 3.88
CA ALA A 289 -172.89 -4.78 3.84
C ALA A 289 -173.68 -4.64 2.53
N THR A 290 -173.25 -5.30 1.44
CA THR A 290 -173.98 -5.31 0.15
C THR A 290 -174.91 -6.52 -0.05
N GLN A 291 -174.75 -7.61 0.71
CA GLN A 291 -175.66 -8.78 0.63
C GLN A 291 -176.87 -8.75 1.58
N LYS A 292 -176.97 -7.80 2.52
CA LYS A 292 -177.99 -7.86 3.59
C LYS A 292 -179.32 -7.15 3.26
N ASN A 293 -179.69 -7.10 1.98
CA ASN A 293 -180.82 -6.30 1.48
C ASN A 293 -182.00 -7.10 0.87
N ASP A 294 -181.88 -8.41 0.62
CA ASP A 294 -182.94 -9.23 0.00
C ASP A 294 -183.19 -10.54 0.77
N ASP A 295 -184.47 -10.96 0.87
CA ASP A 295 -185.01 -12.28 1.29
C ASP A 295 -184.65 -12.84 2.71
N THR A 296 -185.35 -13.80 3.34
CA THR A 296 -186.78 -14.22 3.48
C THR A 296 -186.90 -14.88 4.90
N SER A 297 -188.01 -15.01 5.66
CA SER A 297 -189.48 -14.85 5.50
C SER A 297 -190.29 -16.15 5.28
N VAL A 298 -191.06 -16.57 6.32
CA VAL A 298 -192.33 -17.37 6.29
C VAL A 298 -192.25 -18.85 5.80
N THR A 299 -192.89 -19.90 6.34
CA THR A 299 -193.49 -20.38 7.64
C THR A 299 -193.87 -21.88 7.44
N ALA A 300 -194.14 -22.79 8.39
CA ALA A 300 -193.85 -23.00 9.83
C ALA A 300 -194.48 -24.36 10.26
N SER A 301 -194.32 -24.82 11.53
CA SER A 301 -194.84 -26.09 12.11
C SER A 301 -194.13 -27.38 11.63
N SER A 302 -194.03 -28.47 12.40
CA SER A 302 -194.60 -28.84 13.71
C SER A 302 -193.59 -29.61 14.58
N GLY A 303 -193.71 -29.52 15.91
CA GLY A 303 -192.86 -30.25 16.88
C GLY A 303 -192.77 -29.53 18.22
#